data_AF-A0A453TAQ6-F1
#
_entry.id   AF-A0A453TAQ6-F1
#
_cell.length_a   1.000
_cell.length_b   1.000
_cell.length_c   1.000
_cell.angle_alpha   90.00
_cell.angle_beta   90.00
_cell.angle_gamma   90.00
#
_symmetry.space_group_name_H-M   'P 1'
#
loop_
_entity.id
_entity.type
_entity.pdbx_description
1 polymer ?
#
loop_
_entity_poly.entity_id
_entity_poly.type
_entity_poly.pdbx_seq_one_letter_code
_entity_poly.pdbx_strand_id
1 'polypeptide(L)'
;MAPTMMMKSAGNGGRAAGHVRSASVPTQRNPLLTHVDDQLRALRSWTSDPGQNPLALAHVRALLCVLDELLEHSYLPLALAPADALLDGFLALADAYGSFLAALLALRGHATELRAAVRRRDAGKLASAARQQRRAAKDLAGLAAAVAKCVPAPTHAASASAASGLDVARTVARAVGDTAAASASVFLQVAALADAAAATALASSSATSPKTRLALVGGKKPAPAGEDTHRDAAARLLELEECVGELESESEKVFRSLLRTRVSLLNIHTPTI
;
A
#
# COMPACT_ATOMS: atom_id res chain seq x y z
N MET A 1 10.31 -85.38 -47.26
CA MET A 1 9.41 -84.87 -48.31
C MET A 1 8.47 -83.87 -47.66
N ALA A 2 8.52 -82.61 -48.09
CA ALA A 2 7.58 -81.55 -47.67
C ALA A 2 6.20 -81.79 -48.34
N PRO A 3 5.14 -81.15 -47.85
CA PRO A 3 4.71 -79.85 -48.42
C PRO A 3 4.19 -78.90 -47.31
N THR A 4 3.82 -77.64 -47.48
CA THR A 4 4.01 -76.54 -48.44
C THR A 4 3.29 -75.35 -47.77
N MET A 5 3.82 -74.14 -47.87
CA MET A 5 3.18 -72.91 -47.40
C MET A 5 1.85 -72.61 -48.09
N MET A 6 0.87 -72.04 -47.37
CA MET A 6 -0.13 -71.13 -47.95
C MET A 6 -0.58 -70.06 -46.94
N MET A 7 -0.92 -68.90 -47.50
CA MET A 7 -0.93 -67.55 -46.91
C MET A 7 -2.19 -67.16 -46.12
N LYS A 8 -1.99 -66.19 -45.21
CA LYS A 8 -2.82 -65.01 -44.86
C LYS A 8 -4.34 -65.16 -44.69
N SER A 9 -4.84 -64.74 -43.53
CA SER A 9 -5.76 -63.60 -43.45
C SER A 9 -5.66 -62.89 -42.10
N ALA A 10 -5.73 -61.56 -42.15
CA ALA A 10 -5.48 -60.64 -41.05
C ALA A 10 -6.69 -60.54 -40.10
N GLY A 11 -6.47 -60.79 -38.82
CA GLY A 11 -7.38 -60.44 -37.73
C GLY A 11 -6.83 -59.25 -36.96
N ASN A 12 -7.44 -58.09 -37.17
CA ASN A 12 -7.12 -56.82 -36.53
C ASN A 12 -7.35 -56.89 -35.01
N GLY A 13 -6.30 -57.17 -34.23
CA GLY A 13 -6.32 -57.15 -32.77
C GLY A 13 -5.82 -55.82 -32.23
N GLY A 14 -6.72 -54.83 -32.16
CA GLY A 14 -6.42 -53.51 -31.62
C GLY A 14 -6.00 -53.53 -30.15
N ARG A 15 -4.86 -52.89 -29.88
CA ARG A 15 -4.41 -52.16 -28.67
C ARG A 15 -5.13 -52.47 -27.34
N ALA A 16 -4.34 -52.89 -26.36
CA ALA A 16 -4.47 -52.40 -24.98
C ALA A 16 -3.08 -52.29 -24.32
N ALA A 17 -2.25 -51.38 -24.83
CA ALA A 17 -1.17 -50.83 -24.01
C ALA A 17 -1.85 -50.13 -22.83
N GLY A 18 -1.59 -50.60 -21.61
CA GLY A 18 -2.11 -50.02 -20.37
C GLY A 18 -1.65 -48.58 -20.23
N HIS A 19 -2.44 -47.66 -20.78
CA HIS A 19 -2.25 -46.23 -20.62
C HIS A 19 -2.69 -45.89 -19.19
N VAL A 20 -1.72 -45.79 -18.30
CA VAL A 20 -1.89 -45.19 -16.98
C VAL A 20 -2.39 -43.78 -17.22
N ARG A 21 -3.70 -43.58 -17.14
CA ARG A 21 -4.32 -42.27 -17.17
C ARG A 21 -3.97 -41.61 -15.85
N SER A 22 -3.04 -40.66 -15.89
CA SER A 22 -2.85 -39.71 -14.81
C SER A 22 -4.20 -39.06 -14.52
N ALA A 23 -4.81 -39.42 -13.38
CA ALA A 23 -5.93 -38.68 -12.86
C ALA A 23 -5.39 -37.34 -12.40
N SER A 24 -5.46 -36.32 -13.26
CA SER A 24 -5.35 -34.94 -12.84
C SER A 24 -6.51 -34.67 -11.90
N VAL A 25 -6.26 -34.78 -10.60
CA VAL A 25 -7.16 -34.24 -9.57
C VAL A 25 -7.40 -32.78 -9.95
N PRO A 26 -8.65 -32.31 -10.10
CA PRO A 26 -8.88 -30.89 -10.28
C PRO A 26 -8.45 -30.21 -8.98
N THR A 27 -7.23 -29.68 -8.93
CA THR A 27 -6.86 -28.64 -7.96
C THR A 27 -7.42 -27.31 -8.47
N GLN A 28 -8.72 -27.27 -8.78
CA GLN A 28 -9.39 -26.03 -9.13
C GLN A 28 -9.63 -25.28 -7.82
N ARG A 29 -8.57 -24.63 -7.31
CA ARG A 29 -8.71 -23.63 -6.25
C ARG A 29 -9.77 -22.62 -6.68
N ASN A 30 -10.54 -22.13 -5.72
CA ASN A 30 -11.57 -21.14 -5.97
C ASN A 30 -10.96 -19.95 -6.78
N PRO A 31 -11.55 -19.56 -7.92
CA PRO A 31 -10.97 -18.53 -8.80
C PRO A 31 -10.80 -17.17 -8.12
N LEU A 32 -11.66 -16.84 -7.13
CA LEU A 32 -11.51 -15.63 -6.32
C LEU A 32 -10.30 -15.72 -5.38
N LEU A 33 -10.05 -16.88 -4.77
CA LEU A 33 -8.87 -17.09 -3.95
C LEU A 33 -7.57 -16.94 -4.75
N THR A 34 -7.53 -17.48 -5.98
CA THR A 34 -6.39 -17.26 -6.87
C THR A 34 -6.24 -15.79 -7.25
N HIS A 35 -7.34 -15.06 -7.44
CA HIS A 35 -7.30 -13.64 -7.75
C HIS A 35 -6.77 -12.82 -6.57
N VAL A 36 -7.17 -13.13 -5.34
CA VAL A 36 -6.60 -12.50 -4.12
C VAL A 36 -5.10 -12.77 -4.03
N ASP A 37 -4.66 -14.02 -4.23
CA ASP A 37 -3.24 -14.37 -4.20
C ASP A 37 -2.42 -13.58 -5.24
N ASP A 38 -2.99 -13.33 -6.42
CA ASP A 38 -2.37 -12.50 -7.46
C ASP A 38 -2.30 -11.02 -7.05
N GLN A 39 -3.37 -10.47 -6.45
CA GLN A 39 -3.35 -9.10 -5.92
C GLN A 39 -2.37 -8.95 -4.75
N LEU A 40 -2.25 -9.94 -3.86
CA LEU A 40 -1.25 -9.95 -2.79
C LEU A 40 0.17 -9.95 -3.35
N ARG A 41 0.43 -10.75 -4.39
CA ARG A 41 1.74 -10.78 -5.06
C ARG A 41 2.06 -9.44 -5.70
N ALA A 42 1.10 -8.83 -6.41
CA ALA A 42 1.24 -7.52 -7.01
C ALA A 42 1.48 -6.42 -5.96
N LEU A 43 0.76 -6.46 -4.84
CA LEU A 43 0.95 -5.52 -3.74
C LEU A 43 2.34 -5.65 -3.12
N ARG A 44 2.82 -6.87 -2.88
CA ARG A 44 4.16 -7.11 -2.34
C ARG A 44 5.26 -6.68 -3.31
N SER A 45 5.11 -6.97 -4.61
CA SER A 45 6.09 -6.53 -5.62
C SER A 45 6.16 -5.01 -5.68
N TRP A 46 5.03 -4.33 -5.70
CA TRP A 46 4.98 -2.87 -5.68
C TRP A 46 5.52 -2.28 -4.37
N THR A 47 5.23 -2.90 -3.22
CA THR A 47 5.76 -2.42 -1.93
C THR A 47 7.29 -2.53 -1.87
N SER A 48 7.85 -3.52 -2.56
CA SER A 48 9.31 -3.74 -2.63
C SER A 48 9.99 -2.81 -3.65
N ASP A 49 9.36 -2.64 -4.81
CA ASP A 49 9.82 -1.76 -5.88
C ASP A 49 8.64 -0.96 -6.45
N PRO A 50 8.34 0.22 -5.88
CA PRO A 50 7.20 1.01 -6.29
C PRO A 50 7.37 1.74 -7.63
N GLY A 51 8.58 1.73 -8.20
CA GLY A 51 8.90 2.44 -9.43
C GLY A 51 8.57 3.94 -9.36
N GLN A 52 7.79 4.42 -10.32
CA GLN A 52 7.47 5.86 -10.48
C GLN A 52 6.34 6.36 -9.57
N ASN A 53 5.50 5.48 -9.03
CA ASN A 53 4.30 5.87 -8.28
C ASN A 53 4.31 5.25 -6.87
N PRO A 54 5.13 5.77 -5.96
CA PRO A 54 5.39 5.10 -4.70
C PRO A 54 4.32 5.39 -3.63
N LEU A 55 3.46 6.37 -3.89
CA LEU A 55 2.27 6.71 -3.11
C LEU A 55 0.97 6.03 -3.63
N ALA A 56 1.06 5.13 -4.61
CA ALA A 56 -0.11 4.54 -5.26
C ALA A 56 -0.90 3.59 -4.35
N LEU A 57 -1.99 4.10 -3.77
CA LEU A 57 -2.96 3.29 -3.01
C LEU A 57 -3.87 2.39 -3.87
N ALA A 58 -3.73 2.46 -5.20
CA ALA A 58 -4.52 1.66 -6.14
C ALA A 58 -4.36 0.15 -5.90
N HIS A 59 -3.14 -0.32 -5.57
CA HIS A 59 -2.89 -1.74 -5.28
C HIS A 59 -3.58 -2.20 -3.98
N VAL A 60 -3.57 -1.36 -2.95
CA VAL A 60 -4.29 -1.62 -1.69
C VAL A 60 -5.79 -1.71 -1.97
N ARG A 61 -6.34 -0.75 -2.72
CA ARG A 61 -7.76 -0.75 -3.07
C ARG A 61 -8.15 -1.96 -3.91
N ALA A 62 -7.35 -2.33 -4.92
CA ALA A 62 -7.63 -3.49 -5.77
C ALA A 62 -7.72 -4.77 -4.93
N LEU A 63 -6.78 -4.97 -4.00
CA LEU A 63 -6.82 -6.09 -3.06
C LEU A 63 -8.09 -6.08 -2.20
N LEU A 64 -8.45 -4.92 -1.61
CA LEU A 64 -9.64 -4.81 -0.77
C LEU A 64 -10.94 -5.07 -1.53
N CYS A 65 -11.04 -4.64 -2.79
CA CYS A 65 -12.21 -4.94 -3.63
C CYS A 65 -12.37 -6.45 -3.86
N VAL A 66 -11.29 -7.14 -4.20
CA VAL A 66 -11.34 -8.60 -4.45
C VAL A 66 -11.62 -9.37 -3.16
N LEU A 67 -11.12 -8.89 -2.02
CA LEU A 67 -11.44 -9.48 -0.72
C LEU A 67 -12.92 -9.32 -0.38
N ASP A 68 -13.49 -8.16 -0.66
CA ASP A 68 -14.91 -7.90 -0.45
C ASP A 68 -15.76 -8.86 -1.29
N GLU A 69 -15.44 -9.01 -2.58
CA GLU A 69 -16.08 -9.99 -3.47
C GLU A 69 -15.92 -11.43 -2.95
N LEU A 70 -14.72 -11.80 -2.48
CA LEU A 70 -14.49 -13.12 -1.88
C LEU A 70 -15.38 -13.35 -0.65
N LEU A 71 -15.50 -12.34 0.22
CA LEU A 71 -16.31 -12.43 1.44
C LEU A 71 -17.80 -12.52 1.12
N GLU A 72 -18.32 -11.68 0.23
CA GLU A 72 -19.74 -11.71 -0.20
C GLU A 72 -20.16 -13.08 -0.75
N HIS A 73 -19.27 -13.78 -1.45
CA HIS A 73 -19.55 -15.08 -2.07
C HIS A 73 -19.14 -16.28 -1.19
N SER A 74 -18.55 -16.04 -0.01
CA SER A 74 -18.13 -17.09 0.92
C SER A 74 -19.24 -17.38 1.94
N TYR A 75 -19.95 -18.48 1.75
CA TYR A 75 -20.98 -18.98 2.69
C TYR A 75 -20.41 -19.74 3.90
N LEU A 76 -19.09 -19.71 4.10
CA LEU A 76 -18.43 -20.56 5.08
C LEU A 76 -18.37 -19.85 6.44
N PRO A 77 -18.81 -20.51 7.53
CA PRO A 77 -18.62 -19.97 8.87
C PRO A 77 -17.12 -19.90 9.16
N LEU A 78 -16.58 -18.68 9.19
CA LEU A 78 -15.25 -18.44 9.73
C LEU A 78 -15.33 -18.78 11.22
N ALA A 79 -14.51 -19.72 11.68
CA ALA A 79 -14.50 -20.13 13.08
C ALA A 79 -14.38 -18.90 14.00
N LEU A 80 -15.01 -18.95 15.18
CA LEU A 80 -15.17 -17.80 16.08
C LEU A 80 -13.86 -17.07 16.43
N ALA A 81 -12.75 -17.80 16.61
CA ALA A 81 -11.48 -17.23 17.08
C ALA A 81 -10.70 -16.39 16.03
N PRO A 82 -10.52 -16.82 14.76
CA PRO A 82 -9.88 -15.96 13.76
C PRO A 82 -10.74 -14.76 13.32
N ALA A 83 -12.07 -14.82 13.45
CA ALA A 83 -12.95 -13.75 12.98
C ALA A 83 -12.74 -12.44 13.75
N ASP A 84 -12.70 -12.49 15.09
CA ASP A 84 -12.52 -11.30 15.94
C ASP A 84 -11.19 -10.60 15.66
N ALA A 85 -10.09 -11.36 15.59
CA ALA A 85 -8.77 -10.81 15.27
C ALA A 85 -8.70 -10.17 13.87
N LEU A 86 -9.44 -10.71 12.90
CA LEU A 86 -9.54 -10.13 11.56
C LEU A 86 -10.38 -8.84 11.57
N LEU A 87 -11.50 -8.83 12.29
CA LEU A 87 -12.35 -7.65 12.47
C LEU A 87 -11.58 -6.50 13.14
N ASP A 88 -10.79 -6.83 14.16
CA ASP A 88 -9.89 -5.90 14.84
C ASP A 88 -8.79 -5.41 13.90
N GLY A 89 -8.22 -6.28 13.06
CA GLY A 89 -7.23 -5.91 12.05
C GLY A 89 -7.77 -4.91 11.03
N PHE A 90 -8.97 -5.12 10.50
CA PHE A 90 -9.63 -4.16 9.59
C PHE A 90 -9.98 -2.85 10.30
N LEU A 91 -10.43 -2.91 11.56
CA LEU A 91 -10.72 -1.71 12.35
C LEU A 91 -9.45 -0.89 12.61
N ALA A 92 -8.35 -1.54 13.02
CA ALA A 92 -7.07 -0.90 13.25
C ALA A 92 -6.51 -0.24 11.98
N LEU A 93 -6.68 -0.88 10.81
CA LEU A 93 -6.33 -0.28 9.53
C LEU A 93 -7.22 0.93 9.21
N ALA A 94 -8.53 0.85 9.47
CA ALA A 94 -9.45 1.96 9.25
C ALA A 94 -9.10 3.17 10.15
N ASP A 95 -8.84 2.93 11.43
CA ASP A 95 -8.41 3.97 12.39
C ASP A 95 -7.08 4.61 11.99
N ALA A 96 -6.16 3.81 11.45
CA ALA A 96 -4.91 4.31 10.91
C ALA A 96 -5.11 5.19 9.68
N TYR A 97 -5.98 4.80 8.73
CA TYR A 97 -6.31 5.64 7.57
C TYR A 97 -7.07 6.91 7.97
N GLY A 98 -7.90 6.86 9.01
CA GLY A 98 -8.54 8.05 9.59
C GLY A 98 -7.52 9.01 10.20
N SER A 99 -6.59 8.48 10.99
CA SER A 99 -5.49 9.25 11.59
C SER A 99 -4.53 9.81 10.53
N PHE A 100 -4.27 9.03 9.48
CA PHE A 100 -3.46 9.44 8.34
C PHE A 100 -4.12 10.56 7.56
N LEU A 101 -5.42 10.49 7.28
CA LEU A 101 -6.15 11.56 6.61
C LEU A 101 -6.10 12.87 7.41
N ALA A 102 -6.26 12.81 8.74
CA ALA A 102 -6.10 13.98 9.60
C ALA A 102 -4.68 14.56 9.52
N ALA A 103 -3.66 13.70 9.49
CA ALA A 103 -2.26 14.11 9.36
C ALA A 103 -1.94 14.70 7.98
N LEU A 104 -2.55 14.19 6.90
CA LEU A 104 -2.42 14.73 5.54
C LEU A 104 -3.00 16.15 5.46
N LEU A 105 -4.19 16.36 6.00
CA LEU A 105 -4.82 17.69 6.05
C LEU A 105 -3.97 18.71 6.81
N ALA A 106 -3.41 18.31 7.96
CA ALA A 106 -2.47 19.14 8.71
C ALA A 106 -1.18 19.43 7.92
N LEU A 107 -0.59 18.41 7.30
CA LEU A 107 0.61 18.55 6.47
C LEU A 107 0.39 19.51 5.31
N ARG A 108 -0.74 19.41 4.61
CA ARG A 108 -1.12 20.31 3.51
C ARG A 108 -1.20 21.76 4.01
N GLY A 109 -1.82 21.99 5.17
CA GLY A 109 -1.82 23.30 5.82
C GLY A 109 -0.39 23.83 6.04
N HIS A 110 0.48 23.04 6.67
CA HIS A 110 1.86 23.45 6.94
C HIS A 110 2.70 23.66 5.66
N ALA A 111 2.48 22.87 4.61
CA ALA A 111 3.13 23.04 3.32
C ALA A 111 2.75 24.39 2.68
N THR A 112 1.47 24.77 2.75
CA THR A 112 1.00 26.07 2.23
C THR A 112 1.60 27.25 3.00
N GLU A 113 1.69 27.14 4.32
CA GLU A 113 2.30 28.15 5.19
C GLU A 113 3.79 28.30 4.92
N LEU A 114 4.50 27.17 4.80
CA LEU A 114 5.92 27.17 4.48
C LEU A 114 6.18 27.74 3.08
N ARG A 115 5.35 27.40 2.09
CA ARG A 115 5.46 27.95 0.73
C ARG A 115 5.18 29.45 0.72
N ALA A 116 4.21 29.93 1.49
CA ALA A 116 3.96 31.35 1.64
C ALA A 116 5.16 32.08 2.28
N ALA A 117 5.80 31.49 3.29
CA ALA A 117 7.01 32.05 3.91
C ALA A 117 8.19 32.11 2.92
N VAL A 118 8.41 31.06 2.13
CA VAL A 118 9.42 31.02 1.05
C VAL A 118 9.17 32.11 0.01
N ARG A 119 7.92 32.25 -0.46
CA ARG A 119 7.54 33.28 -1.45
C ARG A 119 7.71 34.71 -0.93
N ARG A 120 7.39 34.94 0.35
CA ARG A 120 7.53 36.25 1.01
C ARG A 120 8.96 36.54 1.46
N ARG A 121 9.87 35.56 1.39
CA ARG A 121 11.25 35.64 1.90
C ARG A 121 11.29 36.02 3.39
N ASP A 122 10.31 35.54 4.15
CA ASP A 122 10.17 35.82 5.58
C ASP A 122 10.98 34.79 6.38
N ALA A 123 12.26 35.08 6.62
CA ALA A 123 13.17 34.18 7.33
C ALA A 123 12.70 33.87 8.77
N GLY A 124 12.01 34.81 9.42
CA GLY A 124 11.47 34.61 10.76
C GLY A 124 10.37 33.55 10.79
N LYS A 125 9.41 33.64 9.85
CA LYS A 125 8.32 32.65 9.75
C LYS A 125 8.76 31.33 9.13
N LEU A 126 9.72 31.37 8.19
CA LEU A 126 10.20 30.18 7.48
C LEU A 126 10.74 29.12 8.44
N ALA A 127 11.57 29.51 9.41
CA ALA A 127 12.10 28.58 10.40
C ALA A 127 11.00 27.94 11.26
N SER A 128 9.97 28.70 11.64
CA SER A 128 8.84 28.18 12.42
C SER A 128 7.93 27.25 11.61
N ALA A 129 7.58 27.61 10.38
CA ALA A 129 6.74 26.80 9.49
C ALA A 129 7.46 25.49 9.11
N ALA A 130 8.77 25.54 8.86
CA ALA A 130 9.56 24.35 8.57
C ALA A 130 9.62 23.39 9.76
N ARG A 131 9.66 23.91 11.00
CA ARG A 131 9.59 23.07 12.21
C ARG A 131 8.23 22.40 12.36
N GLN A 132 7.14 23.11 12.07
CA GLN A 132 5.79 22.54 12.10
C GLN A 132 5.60 21.45 11.04
N GLN A 133 6.06 21.68 9.81
CA GLN A 133 6.03 20.66 8.76
C GLN A 133 6.84 19.41 9.13
N ARG A 134 8.05 19.57 9.67
CA ARG A 134 8.87 18.43 10.18
C ARG A 134 8.20 17.70 11.34
N ARG A 135 7.44 18.42 12.18
CA ARG A 135 6.65 17.79 13.25
C ARG A 135 5.55 16.91 12.66
N ALA A 136 4.81 17.41 11.68
CA ALA A 136 3.81 16.63 10.96
C ALA A 136 4.42 15.40 10.26
N ALA A 137 5.59 15.55 9.64
CA ALA A 137 6.34 14.43 9.05
C ALA A 137 6.69 13.36 10.10
N LYS A 138 7.14 13.78 11.30
CA LYS A 138 7.41 12.85 12.40
C LYS A 138 6.15 12.14 12.88
N ASP A 139 5.02 12.84 12.95
CA ASP A 139 3.74 12.23 13.35
C ASP A 139 3.28 11.20 12.30
N LEU A 140 3.46 11.46 10.99
CA LEU A 140 3.24 10.50 9.90
C LEU A 140 4.15 9.26 10.00
N ALA A 141 5.44 9.45 10.30
CA ALA A 141 6.35 8.33 10.54
C ALA A 141 5.94 7.51 11.78
N GLY A 142 5.41 8.16 12.82
CA GLY A 142 4.83 7.52 13.98
C GLY A 142 3.60 6.67 13.63
N LEU A 143 2.69 7.19 12.79
CA LEU A 143 1.54 6.45 12.27
C LEU A 143 1.97 5.23 11.45
N ALA A 144 3.01 5.37 10.62
CA ALA A 144 3.56 4.24 9.86
C ALA A 144 4.07 3.12 10.79
N ALA A 145 4.80 3.49 11.83
CA ALA A 145 5.29 2.55 12.83
C ALA A 145 4.17 1.91 13.65
N ALA A 146 3.06 2.61 13.88
CA ALA A 146 1.87 2.07 14.52
C ALA A 146 1.17 1.06 13.62
N VAL A 147 0.90 1.42 12.35
CA VAL A 147 0.29 0.53 11.35
C VAL A 147 1.07 -0.75 11.14
N ALA A 148 2.40 -0.66 11.05
CA ALA A 148 3.26 -1.84 10.88
C ALA A 148 3.13 -2.84 12.07
N LYS A 149 2.65 -2.38 13.23
CA LYS A 149 2.42 -3.19 14.43
C LYS A 149 0.96 -3.65 14.59
N CYS A 150 0.02 -3.17 13.77
CA CYS A 150 -1.40 -3.51 13.84
C CYS A 150 -1.73 -4.96 13.41
N VAL A 151 -0.74 -5.74 12.99
CA VAL A 151 -0.97 -7.08 12.45
C VAL A 151 -0.81 -8.13 13.56
N PRO A 152 -1.87 -8.89 13.91
CA PRO A 152 -1.72 -10.04 14.78
C PRO A 152 -0.85 -11.10 14.07
N ALA A 153 0.19 -11.58 14.74
CA ALA A 153 0.96 -12.72 14.25
C ALA A 153 0.01 -13.92 14.07
N PRO A 154 0.08 -14.67 12.94
CA PRO A 154 -0.75 -15.85 12.79
C PRO A 154 -0.37 -16.84 13.89
N THR A 155 -1.27 -17.04 14.86
CA THR A 155 -1.12 -18.08 15.87
C THR A 155 -1.15 -19.43 15.17
N HIS A 156 0.02 -20.03 15.01
CA HIS A 156 0.19 -21.41 14.57
C HIS A 156 -0.37 -22.36 15.63
N ALA A 157 -1.68 -22.57 15.64
CA ALA A 157 -2.30 -23.66 16.39
C ALA A 157 -3.69 -23.99 15.82
N ALA A 158 -3.76 -25.07 15.02
CA ALA A 158 -4.71 -26.18 15.18
C ALA A 158 -5.10 -26.84 13.84
N SER A 159 -4.75 -28.13 13.77
CA SER A 159 -5.39 -29.28 13.12
C SER A 159 -6.15 -29.10 11.80
N ALA A 160 -5.68 -29.86 10.80
CA ALA A 160 -6.31 -30.10 9.52
C ALA A 160 -7.66 -30.83 9.67
N SER A 161 -8.77 -30.10 9.65
CA SER A 161 -10.08 -30.71 9.31
C SER A 161 -11.14 -29.75 8.73
N ALA A 162 -10.83 -28.47 8.50
CA ALA A 162 -11.70 -27.54 7.75
C ALA A 162 -10.91 -26.82 6.65
N ALA A 163 -10.52 -27.55 5.60
CA ALA A 163 -9.56 -27.08 4.60
C ALA A 163 -9.97 -25.76 3.90
N SER A 164 -11.25 -25.58 3.56
CA SER A 164 -11.67 -24.43 2.73
C SER A 164 -11.87 -23.12 3.52
N GLY A 165 -12.51 -23.17 4.70
CA GLY A 165 -12.78 -21.97 5.51
C GLY A 165 -11.53 -21.43 6.22
N LEU A 166 -10.64 -22.32 6.63
CA LEU A 166 -9.33 -21.95 7.18
C LEU A 166 -8.43 -21.29 6.13
N ASP A 167 -8.54 -21.71 4.87
CA ASP A 167 -7.79 -21.11 3.76
C ASP A 167 -8.25 -19.67 3.47
N VAL A 168 -9.56 -19.40 3.47
CA VAL A 168 -10.10 -18.03 3.36
C VAL A 168 -9.64 -17.17 4.54
N ALA A 169 -9.80 -17.63 5.78
CA ALA A 169 -9.36 -16.88 6.97
C ALA A 169 -7.86 -16.53 6.92
N ARG A 170 -7.02 -17.49 6.51
CA ARG A 170 -5.58 -17.29 6.38
C ARG A 170 -5.24 -16.28 5.27
N THR A 171 -5.95 -16.33 4.15
CA THR A 171 -5.77 -15.38 3.04
C THR A 171 -6.19 -13.97 3.45
N VAL A 172 -7.30 -13.81 4.16
CA VAL A 172 -7.73 -12.51 4.71
C VAL A 172 -6.71 -11.99 5.72
N ALA A 173 -6.18 -12.83 6.61
CA ALA A 173 -5.13 -12.43 7.56
C ALA A 173 -3.85 -11.95 6.86
N ARG A 174 -3.42 -12.64 5.80
CA ARG A 174 -2.29 -12.20 4.97
C ARG A 174 -2.57 -10.87 4.31
N ALA A 175 -3.78 -10.65 3.83
CA ALA A 175 -4.16 -9.40 3.22
C ALA A 175 -4.14 -8.23 4.19
N VAL A 176 -4.68 -8.39 5.40
CA VAL A 176 -4.57 -7.38 6.47
C VAL A 176 -3.09 -7.05 6.73
N GLY A 177 -2.24 -8.07 6.81
CA GLY A 177 -0.80 -7.92 7.01
C GLY A 177 -0.10 -7.15 5.88
N ASP A 178 -0.32 -7.56 4.64
CA ASP A 178 0.30 -6.92 3.46
C ASP A 178 -0.24 -5.51 3.24
N THR A 179 -1.54 -5.27 3.48
CA THR A 179 -2.13 -3.93 3.45
C THR A 179 -1.50 -3.04 4.51
N ALA A 180 -1.28 -3.53 5.73
CA ALA A 180 -0.59 -2.77 6.77
C ALA A 180 0.84 -2.41 6.34
N ALA A 181 1.61 -3.38 5.83
CA ALA A 181 2.98 -3.14 5.38
C ALA A 181 3.05 -2.11 4.23
N ALA A 182 2.17 -2.25 3.24
CA ALA A 182 2.03 -1.32 2.13
C ALA A 182 1.65 0.09 2.61
N SER A 183 0.68 0.19 3.50
CA SER A 183 0.23 1.48 4.08
C SER A 183 1.35 2.16 4.86
N ALA A 184 2.09 1.41 5.68
CA ALA A 184 3.23 1.93 6.41
C ALA A 184 4.33 2.47 5.47
N SER A 185 4.61 1.78 4.35
CA SER A 185 5.54 2.27 3.33
C SER A 185 5.10 3.62 2.77
N VAL A 186 3.82 3.75 2.38
CA VAL A 186 3.26 5.02 1.86
C VAL A 186 3.38 6.13 2.91
N PHE A 187 3.02 5.85 4.17
CA PHE A 187 3.03 6.85 5.24
C PHE A 187 4.46 7.37 5.50
N LEU A 188 5.45 6.47 5.47
CA LEU A 188 6.87 6.84 5.58
C LEU A 188 7.36 7.66 4.39
N GLN A 189 6.93 7.33 3.18
CA GLN A 189 7.31 8.09 2.00
C GLN A 189 6.74 9.50 2.01
N VAL A 190 5.48 9.69 2.43
CA VAL A 190 4.90 11.03 2.61
C VAL A 190 5.69 11.82 3.66
N ALA A 191 6.04 11.19 4.79
CA ALA A 191 6.89 11.81 5.80
C ALA A 191 8.25 12.24 5.22
N ALA A 192 8.90 11.38 4.43
CA ALA A 192 10.18 11.68 3.79
C ALA A 192 10.08 12.83 2.76
N LEU A 193 9.02 12.86 1.95
CA LEU A 193 8.76 13.94 1.00
C LEU A 193 8.54 15.27 1.74
N ALA A 194 7.76 15.25 2.83
CA ALA A 194 7.53 16.41 3.69
C ALA A 194 8.83 16.94 4.32
N ASP A 195 9.67 16.06 4.88
CA ASP A 195 10.96 16.44 5.46
C ASP A 195 11.92 16.98 4.39
N ALA A 196 11.96 16.36 3.22
CA ALA A 196 12.79 16.80 2.11
C ALA A 196 12.36 18.17 1.59
N ALA A 197 11.06 18.43 1.47
CA ALA A 197 10.53 19.74 1.07
C ALA A 197 10.86 20.82 2.11
N ALA A 198 10.73 20.51 3.41
CA ALA A 198 11.10 21.42 4.49
C ALA A 198 12.63 21.71 4.50
N ALA A 199 13.46 20.73 4.18
CA ALA A 199 14.91 20.92 4.06
C ALA A 199 15.28 21.86 2.90
N THR A 200 14.68 21.68 1.72
CA THR A 200 14.90 22.59 0.58
C THR A 200 14.42 24.01 0.87
N ALA A 201 13.28 24.15 1.55
CA ALA A 201 12.78 25.46 1.98
C ALA A 201 13.78 26.18 2.90
N LEU A 202 14.36 25.49 3.88
CA LEU A 202 15.38 26.06 4.77
C LEU A 202 16.68 26.43 4.02
N ALA A 203 17.10 25.60 3.06
CA ALA A 203 18.28 25.86 2.24
C ALA A 203 18.13 27.15 1.41
N SER A 204 16.92 27.45 0.93
CA SER A 204 16.64 28.67 0.16
C SER A 204 16.98 29.95 0.95
N SER A 205 16.73 29.98 2.27
CA SER A 205 17.05 31.12 3.12
C SER A 205 18.56 31.34 3.33
N SER A 206 19.39 30.30 3.27
CA SER A 206 20.84 30.43 3.46
C SER A 206 21.56 30.97 2.23
N ALA A 207 20.96 30.88 1.04
CA ALA A 207 21.53 31.40 -0.20
C ALA A 207 21.41 32.94 -0.30
N THR A 208 20.54 33.56 0.51
CA THR A 208 20.23 34.99 0.45
C THR A 208 20.84 35.81 1.59
N SER A 209 21.41 35.19 2.63
CA SER A 209 22.11 35.92 3.69
C SER A 209 23.45 36.47 3.16
N PRO A 210 23.66 37.79 3.10
CA PRO A 210 24.98 38.33 2.83
C PRO A 210 25.85 37.98 4.04
N LYS A 211 26.77 37.04 3.88
CA LYS A 211 27.90 36.95 4.82
C LYS A 211 28.54 38.33 4.80
N THR A 212 28.57 38.98 5.96
CA THR A 212 29.25 40.25 6.22
C THR A 212 30.74 40.08 5.93
N ARG A 213 31.12 40.04 4.65
CA ARG A 213 32.48 40.35 4.22
C ARG A 213 32.48 41.86 4.04
N LEU A 214 33.19 42.55 4.92
CA LEU A 214 33.80 43.84 4.56
C LEU A 214 34.57 43.60 3.26
N ALA A 215 33.97 43.97 2.13
CA ALA A 215 34.65 44.04 0.84
C ALA A 215 34.22 45.36 0.22
N LEU A 216 35.21 46.25 0.15
CA LEU A 216 35.16 47.55 -0.51
C LEU A 216 34.51 47.48 -1.89
N VAL A 217 33.70 48.51 -2.16
CA VAL A 217 33.46 49.19 -3.45
C VAL A 217 33.70 48.33 -4.70
N GLY A 218 32.61 47.89 -5.32
CA GLY A 218 32.63 47.30 -6.66
C GLY A 218 31.26 46.76 -7.03
N GLY A 219 30.40 47.62 -7.57
CA GLY A 219 29.05 47.26 -7.98
C GLY A 219 29.05 46.13 -9.01
N LYS A 220 28.66 44.94 -8.58
CA LYS A 220 28.16 43.88 -9.45
C LYS A 220 26.98 43.20 -8.76
N LYS A 221 25.79 43.38 -9.34
CA LYS A 221 24.54 42.76 -8.90
C LYS A 221 24.77 41.24 -8.88
N PRO A 222 24.58 40.53 -7.75
CA PRO A 222 24.76 39.08 -7.72
C PRO A 222 23.73 38.42 -8.66
N ALA A 223 24.21 37.44 -9.42
CA ALA A 223 23.48 36.67 -10.43
C ALA A 223 22.50 35.63 -9.78
N PRO A 224 21.64 34.94 -10.56
CA PRO A 224 20.33 34.40 -10.15
C PRO A 224 20.30 33.16 -9.23
N ALA A 225 21.45 32.66 -8.74
CA ALA A 225 21.52 31.40 -8.00
C ALA A 225 20.63 31.35 -6.73
N GLY A 226 20.39 32.49 -6.08
CA GLY A 226 19.46 32.58 -4.94
C GLY A 226 17.98 32.62 -5.34
N GLU A 227 17.66 33.04 -6.56
CA GLU A 227 16.29 33.11 -7.07
C GLU A 227 15.83 31.75 -7.58
N ASP A 228 16.73 30.99 -8.21
CA ASP A 228 16.48 29.62 -8.67
C ASP A 228 16.17 28.67 -7.50
N THR A 229 16.89 28.80 -6.37
CA THR A 229 16.68 27.97 -5.16
C THR A 229 15.37 28.28 -4.44
N HIS A 230 14.93 29.55 -4.42
CA HIS A 230 13.61 29.91 -3.89
C HIS A 230 12.48 29.40 -4.79
N ARG A 231 12.67 29.44 -6.11
CA ARG A 231 11.70 28.93 -7.08
C ARG A 231 11.56 27.41 -6.97
N ASP A 232 12.68 26.71 -6.87
CA ASP A 232 12.73 25.26 -6.64
C ASP A 232 12.05 24.88 -5.31
N ALA A 233 12.38 25.56 -4.21
CA ALA A 233 11.72 25.33 -2.92
C ALA A 233 10.20 25.52 -2.98
N ALA A 234 9.73 26.57 -3.67
CA ALA A 234 8.29 26.82 -3.84
C ALA A 234 7.61 25.78 -4.75
N ALA A 235 8.31 25.29 -5.78
CA ALA A 235 7.83 24.24 -6.67
C ALA A 235 7.68 22.91 -5.92
N ARG A 236 8.69 22.48 -5.18
CA ARG A 236 8.63 21.23 -4.38
C ARG A 236 7.52 21.23 -3.33
N LEU A 237 7.22 22.40 -2.73
CA LEU A 237 6.12 22.52 -1.78
C LEU A 237 4.75 22.49 -2.48
N LEU A 238 4.65 23.03 -3.69
CA LEU A 238 3.44 22.92 -4.50
C LEU A 238 3.19 21.46 -4.95
N GLU A 239 4.23 20.78 -5.43
CA GLU A 239 4.17 19.35 -5.76
C GLU A 239 3.73 18.52 -4.54
N LEU A 240 4.27 18.82 -3.35
CA LEU A 240 3.83 18.17 -2.12
C LEU A 240 2.35 18.43 -1.81
N GLU A 241 1.87 19.66 -1.97
CA GLU A 241 0.44 20.01 -1.79
C GLU A 241 -0.46 19.22 -2.75
N GLU A 242 -0.07 19.10 -4.01
CA GLU A 242 -0.79 18.36 -5.04
C GLU A 242 -0.80 16.85 -4.74
N CYS A 243 0.36 16.25 -4.46
CA CYS A 243 0.47 14.85 -4.07
C CYS A 243 -0.35 14.52 -2.82
N VAL A 244 -0.33 15.39 -1.81
CA VAL A 244 -1.14 15.20 -0.60
C VAL A 244 -2.63 15.28 -0.91
N GLY A 245 -3.08 16.21 -1.76
CA GLY A 245 -4.47 16.33 -2.16
C GLY A 245 -4.99 15.10 -2.93
N GLU A 246 -4.20 14.52 -3.82
CA GLU A 246 -4.53 13.25 -4.47
C GLU A 246 -4.63 12.11 -3.45
N LEU A 247 -3.68 12.07 -2.51
CA LEU A 247 -3.60 11.02 -1.50
C LEU A 247 -4.73 11.11 -0.48
N GLU A 248 -5.25 12.31 -0.16
CA GLU A 248 -6.46 12.51 0.66
C GLU A 248 -7.65 11.74 0.05
N SER A 249 -7.91 11.95 -1.25
CA SER A 249 -9.00 11.29 -1.98
C SER A 249 -8.81 9.77 -2.05
N GLU A 250 -7.58 9.31 -2.35
CA GLU A 250 -7.29 7.88 -2.42
C GLU A 250 -7.36 7.20 -1.04
N SER A 251 -6.92 7.88 0.03
CA SER A 251 -7.00 7.38 1.41
C SER A 251 -8.43 7.23 1.87
N GLU A 252 -9.31 8.18 1.52
CA GLU A 252 -10.73 8.09 1.84
C GLU A 252 -11.39 6.91 1.12
N LYS A 253 -11.01 6.62 -0.13
CA LYS A 253 -11.49 5.43 -0.85
C LYS A 253 -11.03 4.15 -0.16
N VAL A 254 -9.76 4.06 0.27
CA VAL A 254 -9.26 2.90 1.01
C VAL A 254 -9.98 2.74 2.35
N PHE A 255 -10.19 3.83 3.09
CA PHE A 255 -10.96 3.81 4.35
C PHE A 255 -12.37 3.24 4.14
N ARG A 256 -13.10 3.71 3.12
CA ARG A 256 -14.44 3.17 2.79
C ARG A 256 -14.38 1.69 2.40
N SER A 257 -13.38 1.27 1.63
CA SER A 257 -13.18 -0.14 1.27
C SER A 257 -12.91 -1.01 2.50
N LEU A 258 -12.05 -0.58 3.43
CA LEU A 258 -11.78 -1.29 4.68
C LEU A 258 -13.05 -1.50 5.51
N LEU A 259 -13.87 -0.44 5.65
CA LEU A 259 -15.14 -0.54 6.36
C LEU A 259 -16.12 -1.49 5.65
N ARG A 260 -16.19 -1.46 4.32
CA ARG A 260 -17.04 -2.37 3.55
C ARG A 260 -16.62 -3.81 3.77
N THR A 261 -15.34 -4.14 3.58
CA THR A 261 -14.80 -5.49 3.81
C THR A 261 -15.06 -5.95 5.25
N ARG A 262 -14.93 -5.06 6.24
CA ARG A 262 -15.25 -5.36 7.65
C ARG A 262 -16.74 -5.67 7.85
N VAL A 263 -17.64 -4.91 7.23
CA VAL A 263 -19.09 -5.18 7.28
C VAL A 263 -19.41 -6.51 6.61
N SER A 264 -18.82 -6.81 5.45
CA SER A 264 -18.97 -8.10 4.77
C SER A 264 -18.51 -9.24 5.69
N LEU A 265 -17.40 -9.08 6.40
CA LEU A 265 -16.92 -10.06 7.39
C LEU A 265 -17.87 -10.21 8.59
N LEU A 266 -18.41 -9.11 9.11
CA LEU A 266 -19.42 -9.14 10.19
C LEU A 266 -20.69 -9.88 9.75
N ASN A 267 -21.18 -9.64 8.54
CA ASN A 267 -22.40 -10.29 8.04
C ASN A 267 -22.25 -11.81 7.94
N ILE A 268 -21.05 -12.30 7.61
CA ILE A 268 -20.73 -13.74 7.61
C ILE A 268 -20.66 -14.29 9.03
N HIS A 269 -20.12 -13.51 9.97
CA HIS A 269 -19.91 -13.94 11.36
C HIS A 269 -21.20 -13.92 12.21
N THR A 270 -22.07 -12.93 11.97
CA THR A 270 -23.39 -12.78 12.59
C THR A 270 -24.46 -12.81 11.50
N PRO A 271 -24.83 -14.00 10.99
CA PRO A 271 -25.91 -14.08 10.01
C PRO A 271 -27.19 -13.53 10.64
N THR A 272 -27.71 -12.44 10.09
CA THR A 272 -29.02 -11.91 10.46
C THR A 272 -30.07 -12.97 10.12
N ILE A 273 -30.67 -13.56 11.17
CA ILE A 273 -31.81 -14.48 11.10
C ILE A 273 -33.08 -13.70 10.79
#